data_AF-A0A9E6CC99-F1
#
_entry.id   AF-A0A9E6CC99-F1
#
_cell.length_a   1.000
_cell.length_b   1.000
_cell.length_c   1.000
_cell.angle_alpha   90.00
_cell.angle_beta   90.00
_cell.angle_gamma   90.00
#
_symmetry.space_group_name_H-M   'P 1'
#
loop_
_entity.id
_entity.type
_entity.pdbx_description
1 polymer ?
#
loop_
_entity_poly.entity_id
_entity_poly.type
_entity_poly.pdbx_seq_one_letter_code
_entity_poly.pdbx_strand_id
1 'polypeptide(L)'
;AKKVIEKIEKSPQIKNSQIVRILQGQDTEFLLYAMALSKGDARQAISRYITELSRVKPEITGDDLKRLGFTPGPLYRNILESLREERLDGRIHSKEQELEFVKKKFGEHPT
;
A
#
# COMPACT_ATOMS: atom_id res chain seq x y z
N ALA A 1 0.17 14.01 15.22
CA ALA A 1 -1.11 14.31 14.54
C ALA A 1 -1.03 15.49 13.55
N LYS A 2 -0.80 16.74 13.98
CA LYS A 2 -0.92 17.95 13.11
C LYS A 2 -0.18 17.87 11.76
N LYS A 3 1.11 17.49 11.76
CA LYS A 3 1.90 17.34 10.51
C LYS A 3 1.33 16.29 9.53
N VAL A 4 0.76 15.20 10.05
CA VAL A 4 0.13 14.15 9.23
C VAL A 4 -1.15 14.67 8.59
N ILE A 5 -1.99 15.36 9.38
CA ILE A 5 -3.23 15.96 8.92
C ILE A 5 -2.94 17.01 7.83
N GLU A 6 -2.01 17.93 8.09
CA GLU A 6 -1.61 18.95 7.11
C GLU A 6 -1.10 18.35 5.79
N LYS A 7 -0.39 17.22 5.84
CA LYS A 7 0.13 16.56 4.64
C LYS A 7 -1.01 15.98 3.78
N ILE A 8 -2.04 15.43 4.43
CA ILE A 8 -3.23 14.91 3.74
C ILE A 8 -4.04 16.07 3.16
N GLU A 9 -4.31 17.12 3.94
CA GLU A 9 -5.11 18.28 3.51
C GLU A 9 -4.49 19.05 2.34
N LYS A 10 -3.15 19.12 2.27
CA LYS A 10 -2.42 19.80 1.18
C LYS A 10 -2.35 18.96 -0.11
N SER A 11 -2.88 17.75 -0.12
CA SER A 11 -2.79 16.82 -1.25
C SER A 11 -4.17 16.58 -1.88
N PRO A 12 -4.66 17.50 -2.74
CA PRO A 12 -5.90 17.27 -3.47
C PRO A 12 -5.78 15.99 -4.31
N GLN A 13 -6.78 15.12 -4.22
CA GLN A 13 -6.80 13.79 -4.87
C GLN A 13 -5.67 12.85 -4.42
N ILE A 14 -5.29 12.88 -3.14
CA ILE A 14 -4.30 11.97 -2.57
C ILE A 14 -4.63 10.50 -2.86
N LYS A 15 -3.64 9.76 -3.37
CA LYS A 15 -3.80 8.34 -3.67
C LYS A 15 -3.85 7.51 -2.38
N ASN A 16 -4.54 6.37 -2.44
CA ASN A 16 -4.61 5.42 -1.33
C ASN A 16 -3.22 4.92 -0.90
N SER A 17 -2.33 4.64 -1.86
CA SER A 17 -0.93 4.29 -1.58
C SER A 17 -0.19 5.36 -0.77
N GLN A 18 -0.45 6.64 -1.05
CA GLN A 18 0.14 7.76 -0.31
C GLN A 18 -0.43 7.87 1.10
N ILE A 19 -1.75 7.68 1.29
CA ILE A 19 -2.38 7.61 2.60
C ILE A 19 -1.71 6.52 3.45
N VAL A 20 -1.57 5.31 2.90
CA VAL A 20 -0.90 4.19 3.59
C VAL A 20 0.53 4.54 3.94
N ARG A 21 1.30 5.13 3.01
CA ARG A 21 2.69 5.52 3.27
C ARG A 21 2.84 6.56 4.38
N ILE A 22 1.87 7.45 4.54
CA ILE A 22 1.86 8.47 5.60
C ILE A 22 1.50 7.87 6.96
N LEU A 23 0.55 6.94 7.00
CA LEU A 23 -0.04 6.42 8.24
C LEU A 23 0.57 5.10 8.71
N GLN A 24 1.28 4.37 7.85
CA GLN A 24 1.92 3.12 8.22
C GLN A 24 2.95 3.30 9.35
N GLY A 25 2.95 2.36 10.29
CA GLY A 25 3.86 2.36 11.44
C GLY A 25 3.41 3.25 12.60
N GLN A 26 2.27 3.94 12.50
CA GLN A 26 1.64 4.60 13.64
C GLN A 26 0.82 3.59 14.45
N ASP A 27 0.78 3.77 15.77
CA ASP A 27 -0.07 2.97 16.66
C ASP A 27 -1.55 3.38 16.56
N THR A 28 -2.43 2.58 17.19
CA THR A 28 -3.88 2.83 17.12
C THR A 28 -4.28 4.08 17.90
N GLU A 29 -3.68 4.36 19.06
CA GLU A 29 -4.00 5.58 19.82
C GLU A 29 -3.70 6.85 19.01
N PHE A 30 -2.57 6.91 18.32
CA PHE A 30 -2.19 8.03 17.47
C PHE A 30 -3.18 8.22 16.32
N LEU A 31 -3.59 7.13 15.66
CA LEU A 31 -4.53 7.19 14.55
C LEU A 31 -5.91 7.69 14.99
N LEU A 32 -6.41 7.22 16.14
CA LEU A 32 -7.66 7.68 16.73
C LEU A 32 -7.57 9.16 17.14
N TYR A 33 -6.46 9.56 17.75
CA TYR A 33 -6.22 10.97 18.09
C TYR A 33 -6.16 11.88 16.85
N ALA A 34 -5.48 11.45 15.78
CA ALA A 34 -5.43 12.20 14.53
C ALA A 34 -6.80 12.29 13.83
N MET A 35 -7.62 11.23 13.93
CA MET A 35 -8.99 11.23 13.41
C MET A 35 -9.88 12.23 14.16
N ALA A 36 -9.79 12.26 15.50
CA ALA A 36 -10.56 13.18 16.33
C ALA A 36 -10.26 14.66 16.00
N LEU A 37 -8.99 14.98 15.71
CA LEU A 37 -8.54 16.33 15.39
C LEU A 37 -8.79 16.77 13.93
N SER A 38 -9.03 15.85 13.01
CA SER A 38 -9.21 16.15 11.58
C SER A 38 -10.67 16.37 11.22
N LYS A 39 -10.90 17.03 10.07
CA LYS A 39 -12.22 17.23 9.44
C LYS A 39 -12.12 16.94 7.93
N GLY A 40 -13.26 16.89 7.24
CA GLY A 40 -13.31 16.74 5.77
C GLY A 40 -12.49 15.56 5.26
N ASP A 41 -11.75 15.80 4.18
CA ASP A 41 -10.95 14.80 3.46
C ASP A 41 -9.90 14.11 4.34
N ALA A 42 -9.27 14.84 5.27
CA ALA A 42 -8.29 14.26 6.18
C ALA A 42 -8.91 13.23 7.12
N ARG A 43 -10.09 13.52 7.67
CA ARG A 43 -10.82 12.56 8.50
C ARG A 43 -11.23 11.33 7.70
N GLN A 44 -11.72 11.53 6.47
CA GLN A 44 -12.11 10.44 5.58
C GLN A 44 -10.91 9.54 5.23
N ALA A 45 -9.75 10.13 4.90
CA ALA A 45 -8.53 9.39 4.59
C ALA A 45 -8.04 8.54 5.78
N ILE A 46 -8.02 9.12 6.98
CA ILE A 46 -7.62 8.39 8.20
C ILE A 46 -8.61 7.27 8.50
N SER A 47 -9.92 7.54 8.40
CA SER A 47 -10.96 6.52 8.58
C SER A 47 -10.78 5.36 7.62
N ARG A 48 -10.62 5.67 6.33
CA ARG A 48 -10.42 4.65 5.28
C ARG A 48 -9.15 3.83 5.50
N TYR A 49 -8.08 4.45 5.99
CA TYR A 49 -6.87 3.71 6.35
C TYR A 49 -7.12 2.66 7.44
N ILE A 50 -7.81 3.06 8.50
CA ILE A 50 -8.11 2.19 9.64
C ILE A 50 -9.04 1.04 9.24
N THR A 51 -10.07 1.33 8.43
CA THR A 51 -11.11 0.35 8.11
C THR A 51 -10.76 -0.56 6.92
N GLU A 52 -10.03 -0.04 5.93
CA GLU A 52 -9.82 -0.69 4.63
C GLU A 52 -8.34 -0.79 4.25
N LEU A 53 -7.66 0.34 4.05
CA LEU A 53 -6.38 0.38 3.31
C LEU A 53 -5.24 -0.35 4.05
N SER A 54 -5.25 -0.34 5.38
CA SER A 54 -4.26 -1.05 6.19
C SER A 54 -4.25 -2.57 5.94
N ARG A 55 -5.40 -3.13 5.53
CA ARG A 55 -5.60 -4.57 5.30
C ARG A 55 -5.26 -5.01 3.88
N VAL A 56 -5.11 -4.07 2.95
CA VAL A 56 -4.77 -4.37 1.55
C VAL A 56 -3.36 -4.94 1.48
N LYS A 57 -3.26 -6.15 0.92
CA LYS A 57 -2.03 -6.89 0.67
C LYS A 57 -2.10 -7.54 -0.71
N PRO A 58 -0.94 -7.78 -1.37
CA PRO A 58 -0.90 -8.65 -2.55
C PRO A 58 -1.40 -10.06 -2.24
N GLU A 59 -1.93 -10.73 -3.24
CA GLU A 59 -2.28 -12.16 -3.22
C GLU A 59 -1.08 -13.05 -3.53
N ILE A 60 -0.12 -12.55 -4.31
CA ILE A 60 1.20 -13.15 -4.54
C ILE A 60 1.98 -13.18 -3.23
N THR A 61 2.52 -14.37 -2.95
CA THR A 61 3.38 -14.66 -1.81
C THR A 61 4.85 -14.72 -2.22
N GLY A 62 5.75 -14.81 -1.24
CA GLY A 62 7.17 -15.09 -1.52
C GLY A 62 7.38 -16.40 -2.29
N ASP A 63 6.53 -17.41 -2.06
CA ASP A 63 6.62 -18.69 -2.78
C ASP A 63 6.21 -18.55 -4.25
N ASP A 64 5.24 -17.67 -4.55
CA ASP A 64 4.90 -17.31 -5.92
C ASP A 64 6.09 -16.62 -6.62
N LEU A 65 6.78 -15.70 -5.94
CA LEU A 65 7.98 -15.05 -6.46
C LEU A 65 9.12 -16.06 -6.70
N LYS A 66 9.28 -17.03 -5.80
CA LYS A 66 10.25 -18.11 -5.98
C LYS A 66 9.92 -18.96 -7.20
N ARG A 67 8.65 -19.26 -7.46
CA ARG A 67 8.20 -19.97 -8.68
C ARG A 67 8.40 -19.17 -9.96
N LEU A 68 8.36 -17.85 -9.88
CA LEU A 68 8.75 -16.94 -10.97
C LEU A 68 10.27 -16.81 -11.12
N GLY A 69 11.03 -17.52 -10.28
CA GLY A 69 12.49 -17.62 -10.27
C GLY A 69 13.24 -16.43 -9.69
N PHE A 70 12.56 -15.57 -8.93
CA PHE A 70 13.23 -14.55 -8.13
C PHE A 70 13.93 -15.19 -6.93
N THR A 71 15.16 -14.74 -6.65
CA THR A 71 15.91 -15.14 -5.47
C THR A 71 15.42 -14.39 -4.23
N PRO A 72 15.23 -15.07 -3.08
CA PRO A 72 14.84 -14.42 -1.83
C PRO A 72 15.83 -13.32 -1.44
N GLY A 73 15.31 -12.16 -1.05
CA GLY A 73 16.14 -11.02 -0.65
C GLY A 73 15.39 -9.70 -0.67
N PRO A 74 16.10 -8.56 -0.65
CA PRO A 74 15.50 -7.22 -0.66
C PRO A 74 14.56 -7.00 -1.86
N LEU A 75 14.79 -7.68 -2.97
CA LEU A 75 13.94 -7.61 -4.16
C LEU A 75 12.51 -8.09 -3.89
N TYR A 76 12.30 -9.12 -3.05
CA TYR A 76 10.95 -9.59 -2.71
C TYR A 76 10.14 -8.48 -2.06
N ARG A 77 10.76 -7.77 -1.11
CA ARG A 77 10.12 -6.62 -0.45
C ARG A 77 9.72 -5.56 -1.47
N ASN A 78 10.62 -5.21 -2.39
CA ASN A 78 10.35 -4.21 -3.43
C ASN A 78 9.20 -4.62 -4.36
N ILE A 79 9.12 -5.91 -4.73
CA ILE A 79 8.04 -6.46 -5.56
C ILE A 79 6.71 -6.41 -4.80
N LEU A 80 6.68 -6.93 -3.57
CA LEU A 80 5.46 -6.97 -2.75
C LEU A 80 4.96 -5.56 -2.38
N GLU A 81 5.86 -4.62 -2.10
CA GLU A 81 5.51 -3.22 -1.87
C GLU A 81 4.95 -2.58 -3.16
N SER A 82 5.57 -2.82 -4.32
CA SER A 82 5.04 -2.34 -5.61
C SER A 82 3.65 -2.89 -5.91
N LEU A 83 3.42 -4.20 -5.71
CA LEU A 83 2.11 -4.82 -5.90
C LEU A 83 1.07 -4.22 -4.96
N ARG A 84 1.44 -4.00 -3.70
CA ARG A 84 0.54 -3.40 -2.71
C ARG A 84 0.13 -1.99 -3.12
N GLU A 85 1.04 -1.19 -3.67
CA GLU A 85 0.74 0.15 -4.17
C GLU A 85 -0.24 0.13 -5.35
N GLU A 86 -0.03 -0.76 -6.32
CA GLU A 86 -0.95 -0.93 -7.45
C GLU A 86 -2.35 -1.36 -7.00
N ARG A 87 -2.45 -2.28 -6.03
CA ARG A 87 -3.75 -2.68 -5.46
C ARG A 87 -4.42 -1.55 -4.70
N LEU A 88 -3.67 -0.84 -3.86
CA LEU A 88 -4.18 0.29 -3.09
C LEU A 88 -4.79 1.34 -4.01
N ASP A 89 -4.13 1.61 -5.13
CA ASP A 89 -4.58 2.58 -6.11
C ASP A 89 -5.61 2.02 -7.10
N GLY A 90 -6.07 0.78 -6.93
CA GLY A 90 -7.11 0.17 -7.76
C GLY A 90 -6.67 -0.10 -9.21
N ARG A 91 -5.38 -0.34 -9.45
CA ARG A 91 -4.86 -0.74 -10.77
C ARG A 91 -4.77 -2.26 -10.94
N ILE A 92 -4.74 -3.00 -9.83
CA ILE A 92 -4.69 -4.45 -9.79
C ILE A 92 -5.78 -4.98 -8.85
N HIS A 93 -6.52 -5.99 -9.31
CA HIS A 93 -7.68 -6.55 -8.61
C HIS A 93 -7.65 -8.07 -8.45
N SER A 94 -6.72 -8.77 -9.09
CA SER A 94 -6.62 -10.24 -9.01
C SER A 94 -5.17 -10.72 -8.98
N LYS A 95 -4.97 -11.96 -8.53
CA LYS A 95 -3.67 -12.63 -8.55
C LYS A 95 -3.06 -12.69 -9.96
N GLU A 96 -3.86 -12.90 -11.00
CA GLU A 96 -3.39 -12.96 -12.39
C GLU A 96 -2.79 -11.61 -12.83
N GLN A 97 -3.47 -10.51 -12.51
CA GLN A 97 -2.97 -9.16 -12.80
C GLN A 97 -1.70 -8.84 -12.00
N GLU A 98 -1.58 -9.34 -10.77
CA GLU A 98 -0.33 -9.24 -10.02
C GLU A 98 0.82 -9.98 -10.73
N LEU A 99 0.58 -11.19 -11.22
CA LEU A 99 1.60 -11.99 -11.91
C LEU A 99 2.07 -11.28 -13.19
N GLU A 100 1.12 -10.77 -13.98
CA GLU A 100 1.42 -9.97 -15.18
C GLU A 100 2.21 -8.71 -14.83
N PHE A 101 1.84 -8.01 -13.76
CA PHE A 101 2.56 -6.84 -13.30
C PHE A 101 4.00 -7.17 -12.90
N VAL A 102 4.21 -8.26 -12.16
CA VAL A 102 5.55 -8.69 -11.75
C VAL A 102 6.41 -8.99 -12.98
N LYS A 103 5.90 -9.79 -13.91
CA LYS A 103 6.60 -10.15 -15.15
C LYS A 103 6.95 -8.91 -15.98
N LYS A 104 6.01 -7.98 -16.14
CA LYS A 104 6.20 -6.76 -16.93
C LYS A 104 7.20 -5.80 -16.31
N LYS A 105 7.17 -5.64 -14.98
CA LYS A 105 7.97 -4.62 -14.27
C LYS A 105 9.35 -5.11 -13.84
N PHE A 106 9.47 -6.39 -13.50
CA PHE A 106 10.69 -6.98 -12.92
C PHE A 106 11.31 -8.08 -13.81
N GLY A 107 10.62 -8.50 -14.88
CA GLY A 107 11.06 -9.56 -15.78
C GLY A 107 10.69 -10.96 -15.29
N GLU A 108 11.11 -11.97 -16.06
CA GLU A 108 11.18 -13.36 -15.62
C GLU A 108 12.64 -13.72 -15.37
N HIS A 109 12.91 -14.45 -14.29
CA HIS A 109 14.24 -15.00 -14.03
C HIS A 109 14.14 -16.52 -14.12
N PRO A 110 14.53 -17.15 -15.24
CA PRO A 110 14.61 -18.60 -15.27
C PRO A 110 15.69 -19.04 -14.27
N THR A 111 15.28 -19.80 -13.26
CA THR A 111 16.17 -20.59 -12.38
C THR A 111 16.81 -21.73 -13.15
#